data_AF-A0A2P8ED49-F1
#
_entry.id   AF-A0A2P8ED49-F1
#
_cell.length_a   1.000
_cell.length_b   1.000
_cell.length_c   1.000
_cell.angle_alpha   90.00
_cell.angle_beta   90.00
_cell.angle_gamma   90.00
#
_symmetry.space_group_name_H-M   'P 1'
#
loop_
_entity.id
_entity.type
_entity.pdbx_description
1 polymer ?
#
loop_
_entity_poly.entity_id
_entity_poly.type
_entity_poly.pdbx_seq_one_letter_code
_entity_poly.pdbx_strand_id
1 'polypeptide(L)'
;MRRLIAPSLLLLASALFSFCSGHKHEHRDITAELIEANQIHQKSLDIREEIMDLEKSLKEGEIDYSEIKEELKIWDKDIIEVPGFEHSHDHDHEGEHRKYHVHNPMKQFSDAEHLEYQKVMHAEIEEIAEKMKYLLAPKVMDESEDN
;
A
#
# COMPACT_ATOMS: atom_id res chain seq x y z
N MET A 1 -66.20 -27.98 34.29
CA MET A 1 -66.65 -27.47 32.98
C MET A 1 -65.43 -27.24 32.11
N ARG A 2 -65.34 -27.95 30.99
CA ARG A 2 -64.33 -27.77 29.92
C ARG A 2 -64.60 -26.46 29.18
N ARG A 3 -63.54 -25.75 28.77
CA ARG A 3 -63.44 -24.90 27.56
C ARG A 3 -61.95 -24.51 27.42
N LEU A 4 -61.20 -25.29 26.65
CA LEU A 4 -60.94 -25.13 25.21
C LEU A 4 -59.74 -24.21 24.97
N ILE A 5 -58.58 -24.86 24.85
CA ILE A 5 -57.40 -24.37 24.14
C ILE A 5 -57.83 -24.21 22.68
N ALA A 6 -57.64 -23.03 22.10
CA ALA A 6 -57.68 -22.82 20.66
C ALA A 6 -56.42 -22.04 20.23
N PRO A 7 -55.65 -22.59 19.27
CA PRO A 7 -54.45 -21.99 18.68
C PRO A 7 -54.84 -21.05 17.52
N SER A 8 -53.84 -20.41 16.90
CA SER A 8 -53.88 -19.38 15.81
C SER A 8 -53.56 -17.99 16.39
N LEU A 9 -52.57 -17.24 15.95
CA LEU A 9 -51.97 -17.12 14.63
C LEU A 9 -50.43 -17.02 14.71
N LEU A 10 -49.80 -17.90 13.93
CA LEU A 10 -48.52 -17.68 13.24
C LEU A 10 -48.60 -16.40 12.38
N LEU A 11 -47.44 -15.77 12.13
CA LEU A 11 -47.14 -14.70 11.14
C LEU A 11 -46.99 -13.27 11.69
N LEU A 12 -45.76 -12.95 12.11
CA LEU A 12 -45.07 -11.77 11.59
C LEU A 12 -43.57 -12.01 11.58
N ALA A 13 -43.15 -12.96 10.72
CA ALA A 13 -41.82 -12.91 10.14
C ALA A 13 -41.79 -11.75 9.14
N SER A 14 -40.61 -11.15 8.96
CA SER A 14 -40.28 -10.08 8.01
C SER A 14 -40.47 -8.67 8.57
N ALA A 15 -39.41 -8.08 9.09
CA ALA A 15 -38.69 -7.06 8.33
C ALA A 15 -37.48 -6.55 9.13
N LEU A 16 -36.43 -6.22 8.38
CA LEU A 16 -35.30 -5.36 8.76
C LEU A 16 -34.24 -6.04 9.62
N PHE A 17 -33.23 -6.64 8.98
CA PHE A 17 -31.82 -6.26 9.14
C PHE A 17 -31.00 -6.90 8.00
N SER A 18 -31.34 -6.55 6.76
CA SER A 18 -30.35 -6.56 5.68
C SER A 18 -29.51 -5.30 5.82
N PHE A 19 -28.59 -5.27 6.78
CA PHE A 19 -27.43 -4.40 6.70
C PHE A 19 -26.34 -5.15 5.93
N CYS A 20 -26.65 -5.44 4.66
CA CYS A 20 -25.61 -5.74 3.69
C CYS A 20 -24.93 -4.41 3.37
N SER A 21 -23.98 -3.97 4.20
CA SER A 21 -22.96 -3.01 3.79
C SER A 21 -21.99 -3.72 2.85
N GLY A 22 -22.50 -4.11 1.67
CA GLY A 22 -21.65 -4.26 0.50
C GLY A 22 -21.24 -2.86 0.11
N HIS A 23 -20.05 -2.43 0.53
CA HIS A 23 -19.37 -1.31 -0.09
C HIS A 23 -19.23 -1.67 -1.57
N LYS A 24 -20.19 -1.21 -2.38
CA LYS A 24 -20.04 -1.24 -3.82
C LYS A 24 -18.86 -0.32 -4.10
N HIS A 25 -17.80 -0.86 -4.69
CA HIS A 25 -16.72 -0.06 -5.26
C HIS A 25 -17.37 1.06 -6.06
N GLU A 26 -17.20 2.29 -5.57
CA GLU A 26 -17.74 3.46 -6.24
C GLU A 26 -16.96 3.56 -7.54
N HIS A 27 -17.63 3.19 -8.64
CA HIS A 27 -17.05 3.19 -9.97
C HIS A 27 -16.87 4.67 -10.37
N ARG A 28 -15.79 5.28 -9.89
CA ARG A 28 -15.43 6.65 -10.21
C ARG A 28 -14.85 6.71 -11.61
N ASP A 29 -14.99 7.87 -12.26
CA ASP A 29 -14.28 8.13 -13.49
C ASP A 29 -12.78 8.18 -13.21
N ILE A 30 -12.01 7.45 -14.04
CA ILE A 30 -10.56 7.42 -13.97
C ILE A 30 -10.02 8.55 -14.85
N THR A 31 -9.47 9.57 -14.21
CA THR A 31 -8.87 10.75 -14.85
C THR A 31 -7.44 10.46 -15.31
N ALA A 32 -6.88 11.33 -16.15
CA ALA A 32 -5.49 11.19 -16.61
C ALA A 32 -4.50 11.30 -15.43
N GLU A 33 -4.80 12.17 -14.48
CA GLU A 33 -4.04 12.38 -13.26
C GLU A 33 -3.99 11.10 -12.40
N LEU A 34 -5.10 10.37 -12.27
CA LEU A 34 -5.12 9.12 -11.51
C LEU A 34 -4.40 7.98 -12.22
N ILE A 35 -4.43 7.94 -13.55
CA ILE A 35 -3.63 6.98 -14.33
C ILE A 35 -2.15 7.22 -14.07
N GLU A 36 -1.70 8.48 -14.16
CA GLU A 36 -0.31 8.85 -13.90
C GLU A 36 0.07 8.59 -12.43
N ALA A 37 -0.80 8.95 -11.48
CA ALA A 37 -0.60 8.68 -10.06
C ALA A 37 -0.42 7.18 -9.80
N ASN A 38 -1.25 6.32 -10.41
CA ASN A 38 -1.12 4.88 -10.26
C ASN A 38 0.18 4.35 -10.89
N GLN A 39 0.60 4.86 -12.05
CA GLN A 39 1.88 4.47 -12.65
C GLN A 39 3.07 4.79 -11.72
N ILE A 40 3.06 5.95 -11.08
CA ILE A 40 4.09 6.36 -10.11
C ILE A 40 4.00 5.51 -8.84
N HIS A 41 2.78 5.24 -8.36
CA HIS A 41 2.55 4.35 -7.22
C HIS A 41 3.15 2.96 -7.47
N GLN A 42 2.86 2.34 -8.61
CA GLN A 42 3.39 1.02 -8.96
C GLN A 42 4.92 1.00 -9.01
N LYS A 43 5.56 2.03 -9.60
CA LYS A 43 7.04 2.15 -9.59
C LYS A 43 7.61 2.28 -8.19
N SER A 44 6.91 3.00 -7.31
CA SER A 44 7.33 3.16 -5.91
C SER A 44 7.27 1.84 -5.15
N LEU A 45 6.26 1.01 -5.42
CA LEU A 45 6.19 -0.35 -4.85
C LEU A 45 7.28 -1.27 -5.42
N ASP A 46 7.67 -1.11 -6.69
CA ASP A 46 8.78 -1.87 -7.28
C ASP A 46 10.11 -1.55 -6.57
N ILE A 47 10.40 -0.26 -6.34
CA ILE A 47 11.57 0.18 -5.56
C ILE A 47 11.51 -0.37 -4.12
N ARG A 48 10.32 -0.40 -3.52
CA ARG A 48 10.14 -0.95 -2.18
C ARG A 48 10.50 -2.43 -2.10
N GLU A 49 10.24 -3.20 -3.14
CA GLU A 49 10.68 -4.60 -3.25
C GLU A 49 12.19 -4.71 -3.45
N GLU A 50 12.81 -3.84 -4.27
CA GLU A 50 14.27 -3.76 -4.39
C GLU A 50 14.93 -3.48 -3.02
N ILE A 51 14.34 -2.58 -2.23
CA ILE A 51 14.78 -2.28 -0.86
C ILE A 51 14.76 -3.52 0.03
N MET A 52 13.82 -4.47 -0.16
CA MET A 52 13.82 -5.72 0.62
C MET A 52 15.10 -6.54 0.40
N ASP A 53 15.61 -6.55 -0.84
CA ASP A 53 16.87 -7.21 -1.16
C ASP A 53 18.08 -6.43 -0.60
N LEU A 54 18.03 -5.08 -0.63
CA LEU A 54 19.05 -4.24 0.00
C LEU A 54 19.10 -4.45 1.53
N GLU A 55 17.96 -4.51 2.22
CA GLU A 55 17.86 -4.80 3.65
C GLU A 55 18.49 -6.17 3.99
N LYS A 56 18.31 -7.16 3.10
CA LYS A 56 18.94 -8.47 3.24
C LYS A 56 20.46 -8.38 3.10
N SER A 57 20.97 -7.71 2.06
CA SER A 57 22.41 -7.53 1.86
C SER A 57 23.08 -6.75 2.99
N LEU A 58 22.45 -5.68 3.47
CA LEU A 58 22.96 -4.89 4.61
C LEU A 58 23.03 -5.74 5.88
N LYS A 59 22.00 -6.56 6.13
CA LYS A 59 21.98 -7.49 7.26
C LYS A 59 23.04 -8.58 7.16
N GLU A 60 23.25 -9.15 5.98
CA GLU A 60 24.30 -10.16 5.74
C GLU A 60 25.71 -9.57 5.88
N GLY A 61 25.89 -8.31 5.51
CA GLY A 61 27.13 -7.56 5.69
C GLY A 61 27.33 -6.98 7.11
N GLU A 62 26.41 -7.23 8.05
CA GLU A 62 26.41 -6.64 9.40
C GLU A 62 26.52 -5.10 9.41
N ILE A 63 26.00 -4.44 8.38
CA ILE A 63 25.99 -2.97 8.24
C ILE A 63 24.76 -2.42 8.96
N ASP A 64 24.96 -1.46 9.86
CA ASP A 64 23.86 -0.76 10.53
C ASP A 64 23.16 0.20 9.55
N TYR A 65 21.85 0.04 9.43
CA TYR A 65 20.95 0.89 8.64
C TYR A 65 19.71 1.30 9.44
N SER A 66 19.78 1.24 10.78
CA SER A 66 18.63 1.47 11.67
C SER A 66 17.94 2.82 11.45
N GLU A 67 18.70 3.88 11.18
CA GLU A 67 18.13 5.20 10.87
C GLU A 67 17.30 5.19 9.57
N ILE A 68 17.86 4.67 8.48
CA ILE A 68 17.17 4.54 7.18
C ILE A 68 15.95 3.60 7.31
N LYS A 69 16.04 2.59 8.18
CA LYS A 69 14.92 1.69 8.45
C LYS A 69 13.73 2.41 9.08
N GLU A 70 13.96 3.40 9.94
CA GLU A 70 12.86 4.19 10.49
C GLU A 70 12.25 5.12 9.44
N GLU A 71 13.06 5.71 8.55
CA GLU A 71 12.55 6.46 7.38
C GLU A 71 11.63 5.58 6.51
N LEU A 72 12.09 4.38 6.18
CA LEU A 72 11.32 3.40 5.40
C LEU A 72 9.99 3.02 6.07
N LYS A 73 9.97 2.86 7.40
CA LYS A 73 8.73 2.58 8.15
C LYS A 73 7.74 3.74 8.15
N ILE A 74 8.23 4.98 8.09
CA ILE A 74 7.37 6.15 7.96
C ILE A 74 6.75 6.14 6.57
N TRP A 75 7.57 5.96 5.54
CA TRP A 75 7.11 5.83 4.16
C TRP A 75 6.06 4.72 3.99
N ASP A 76 6.31 3.52 4.55
CA ASP A 76 5.41 2.37 4.52
C ASP A 76 4.01 2.69 5.12
N LYS A 77 3.92 3.63 6.06
CA LYS A 77 2.65 4.06 6.69
C LYS A 77 1.96 5.17 5.92
N ASP A 78 2.73 5.97 5.20
CA ASP A 78 2.23 7.17 4.52
C ASP A 78 1.83 6.89 3.08
N ILE A 79 2.44 5.92 2.39
CA ILE A 79 2.04 5.58 1.03
C ILE A 79 0.57 5.14 1.01
N ILE A 80 -0.22 5.62 0.05
CA ILE A 80 -1.65 5.29 -0.08
C ILE A 80 -1.95 4.73 -1.47
N GLU A 81 -2.96 3.86 -1.55
CA GLU A 81 -3.50 3.39 -2.84
C GLU A 81 -4.10 4.56 -3.64
N VAL A 82 -4.10 4.41 -4.97
CA VAL A 82 -4.67 5.41 -5.89
C VAL A 82 -6.15 5.07 -6.13
N PRO A 83 -7.07 6.04 -5.97
CA PRO A 83 -8.50 5.82 -6.17
C PRO A 83 -8.83 5.17 -7.53
N GLY A 84 -9.61 4.10 -7.51
CA GLY A 84 -10.07 3.37 -8.70
C GLY A 84 -9.11 2.28 -9.20
N PHE A 85 -8.01 2.01 -8.48
CA PHE A 85 -7.04 0.96 -8.78
C PHE A 85 -6.87 -0.06 -7.65
N GLU A 86 -7.78 -0.08 -6.67
CA GLU A 86 -7.67 -0.87 -5.42
C GLU A 86 -7.69 -2.38 -5.65
N HIS A 87 -8.21 -2.83 -6.80
CA HIS A 87 -8.42 -4.25 -7.10
C HIS A 87 -8.18 -4.59 -8.57
N SER A 88 -7.06 -4.18 -9.18
CA SER A 88 -6.54 -4.95 -10.32
C SER A 88 -5.91 -6.26 -9.84
N HIS A 89 -6.68 -7.04 -9.07
CA HIS A 89 -6.48 -8.44 -8.77
C HIS A 89 -7.47 -9.26 -9.61
N ASP A 90 -7.51 -9.02 -10.92
CA ASP A 90 -8.19 -9.96 -11.81
C ASP A 90 -7.44 -11.29 -11.69
N HIS A 91 -8.09 -12.22 -11.00
CA HIS A 91 -7.59 -13.49 -10.50
C HIS A 91 -7.20 -14.53 -11.56
N ASP A 92 -6.99 -14.16 -12.83
CA ASP A 92 -7.01 -15.14 -13.94
C ASP A 92 -5.82 -15.11 -14.91
N HIS A 93 -4.71 -14.44 -14.58
CA HIS A 93 -3.50 -14.55 -15.39
C HIS A 93 -2.26 -14.82 -14.54
N GLU A 94 -1.39 -15.68 -15.06
CA GLU A 94 -0.08 -16.11 -14.56
C GLU A 94 0.94 -14.95 -14.40
N GLY A 95 0.52 -13.84 -13.81
CA GLY A 95 1.34 -12.67 -13.51
C GLY A 95 1.87 -12.74 -12.09
N GLU A 96 3.14 -12.42 -11.92
CA GLU A 96 3.82 -12.38 -10.61
C GLU A 96 3.01 -11.53 -9.62
N HIS A 97 2.49 -12.16 -8.58
CA HIS A 97 1.96 -11.44 -7.44
C HIS A 97 3.11 -10.68 -6.76
N ARG A 98 3.00 -9.34 -6.71
CA ARG A 98 3.92 -8.50 -5.93
C ARG A 98 3.96 -8.99 -4.49
N LYS A 99 5.16 -9.04 -3.92
CA LYS A 99 5.38 -9.40 -2.51
C LYS A 99 4.92 -8.28 -1.59
N TYR A 100 5.18 -7.03 -1.99
CA TYR A 100 4.80 -5.86 -1.22
C TYR A 100 3.47 -5.29 -1.70
N HIS A 101 2.55 -5.06 -0.78
CA HIS A 101 1.25 -4.45 -1.03
C HIS A 101 0.89 -3.49 0.10
N VAL A 102 0.19 -2.42 -0.25
CA VAL A 102 -0.21 -1.34 0.65
C VAL A 102 -1.73 -1.38 0.78
N HIS A 103 -2.26 -1.28 1.99
CA HIS A 103 -3.70 -1.14 2.25
C HIS A 103 -3.97 0.02 3.22
N ASN A 104 -3.17 1.07 3.13
CA ASN A 104 -3.27 2.21 4.01
C ASN A 104 -4.56 2.99 3.73
N PRO A 105 -5.21 3.57 4.76
CA PRO A 105 -6.44 4.32 4.59
C PRO A 105 -6.28 5.45 3.56
N MET A 106 -7.21 5.50 2.61
CA MET A 106 -7.24 6.55 1.60
C MET A 106 -7.42 7.93 2.24
N LYS A 107 -6.63 8.90 1.77
CA LYS A 107 -6.79 10.32 2.13
C LYS A 107 -7.76 10.98 1.15
N GLN A 108 -8.57 11.92 1.64
CA GLN A 108 -9.48 12.68 0.77
C GLN A 108 -8.69 13.76 0.02
N PHE A 109 -8.13 13.39 -1.12
CA PHE A 109 -7.44 14.30 -2.05
C PHE A 109 -8.23 14.45 -3.34
N SER A 110 -8.08 15.60 -3.99
CA SER A 110 -8.41 15.74 -5.41
C SER A 110 -7.46 14.90 -6.26
N ASP A 111 -7.82 14.66 -7.52
CA ASP A 111 -7.01 13.83 -8.42
C ASP A 111 -5.61 14.41 -8.67
N ALA A 112 -5.51 15.73 -8.80
CA ALA A 112 -4.24 16.43 -8.91
C ALA A 112 -3.41 16.34 -7.61
N GLU A 113 -4.05 16.43 -6.44
CA GLU A 113 -3.37 16.23 -5.16
C GLU A 113 -2.90 14.78 -4.99
N HIS A 114 -3.66 13.80 -5.47
CA HIS A 114 -3.21 12.40 -5.51
C HIS A 114 -1.97 12.23 -6.38
N LEU A 115 -1.95 12.84 -7.57
CA LEU A 115 -0.78 12.79 -8.45
C LEU A 115 0.46 13.40 -7.78
N GLU A 116 0.34 14.60 -7.23
CA GLU A 116 1.46 15.25 -6.53
C GLU A 116 1.89 14.47 -5.29
N TYR A 117 0.95 13.87 -4.56
CA TYR A 117 1.28 13.00 -3.44
C TYR A 117 2.11 11.79 -3.87
N GLN A 118 1.70 11.09 -4.94
CA GLN A 118 2.46 9.94 -5.42
C GLN A 118 3.85 10.34 -5.94
N LYS A 119 4.02 11.54 -6.51
CA LYS A 119 5.34 12.07 -6.88
C LYS A 119 6.25 12.27 -5.66
N VAL A 120 5.72 12.84 -4.58
CA VAL A 120 6.46 13.03 -3.32
C VAL A 120 6.86 11.68 -2.74
N MET A 121 5.90 10.76 -2.61
CA MET A 121 6.18 9.41 -2.09
C MET A 121 7.22 8.67 -2.95
N HIS A 122 7.19 8.86 -4.27
CA HIS A 122 8.17 8.25 -5.17
C HIS A 122 9.58 8.81 -4.93
N ALA A 123 9.71 10.13 -4.83
CA ALA A 123 11.00 10.77 -4.57
C ALA A 123 11.59 10.34 -3.21
N GLU A 124 10.74 10.19 -2.19
CA GLU A 124 11.17 9.70 -0.87
C GLU A 124 11.70 8.26 -0.93
N ILE A 125 11.01 7.35 -1.62
CA ILE A 125 11.48 5.96 -1.70
C ILE A 125 12.74 5.82 -2.57
N GLU A 126 12.89 6.66 -3.60
CA GLU A 126 14.14 6.76 -4.37
C GLU A 126 15.31 7.20 -3.47
N GLU A 127 15.11 8.23 -2.64
CA GLU A 127 16.14 8.72 -1.72
C GLU A 127 16.53 7.63 -0.70
N ILE A 128 15.54 6.92 -0.13
CA ILE A 128 15.78 5.82 0.80
C ILE A 128 16.58 4.70 0.12
N ALA A 129 16.22 4.32 -1.11
CA ALA A 129 16.94 3.30 -1.88
C ALA A 129 18.39 3.72 -2.13
N GLU A 130 18.64 4.97 -2.53
CA GLU A 130 19.99 5.49 -2.75
C GLU A 130 20.83 5.52 -1.47
N LYS A 131 20.25 5.94 -0.33
CA LYS A 131 20.92 5.87 0.98
C LYS A 131 21.35 4.44 1.32
N MET A 132 20.49 3.44 1.08
CA MET A 132 20.82 2.04 1.31
C MET A 132 21.90 1.52 0.36
N LYS A 133 21.85 1.88 -0.92
CA LYS A 133 22.89 1.52 -1.90
C LYS A 133 24.24 2.13 -1.53
N TYR A 134 24.26 3.37 -1.05
CA TYR A 134 25.48 4.05 -0.61
C TYR A 134 26.16 3.29 0.54
N LEU A 135 25.38 2.73 1.48
CA LEU A 135 25.93 1.91 2.57
C LEU A 135 26.60 0.60 2.08
N LEU A 136 26.13 0.05 0.96
CA LEU A 136 26.70 -1.16 0.35
C LEU A 136 27.89 -0.87 -0.58
N ALA A 137 28.09 0.37 -0.99
CA ALA A 137 29.22 0.74 -1.83
C ALA A 137 30.53 0.54 -1.04
N PRO A 138 31.58 -0.07 -1.64
CA PRO A 138 32.88 -0.16 -1.00
C PRO A 138 33.37 1.25 -0.67
N LYS A 139 33.76 1.51 0.59
CA LYS A 139 34.47 2.73 0.96
C LYS A 139 35.84 2.75 0.27
N VAL A 140 35.88 3.12 -0.99
CA VAL A 140 37.13 3.43 -1.69
C VAL A 140 37.43 4.89 -1.37
N MET A 141 38.56 5.11 -0.67
CA MET A 141 39.16 6.40 -0.28
C MET A 141 38.70 7.01 1.05
N ASP A 142 39.38 6.63 2.13
CA ASP A 142 39.78 7.58 3.17
C ASP A 142 41.16 7.22 3.78
N GLU A 143 42.06 6.69 2.93
CA GLU A 143 43.50 6.60 3.20
C GLU A 143 44.22 7.50 2.20
N SER A 144 44.01 8.82 2.33
CA SER A 144 44.97 9.79 1.77
C SER A 144 45.58 10.58 2.91
N GLU A 145 46.79 10.14 3.26
CA GLU A 145 47.92 10.97 3.66
C GLU A 145 47.91 11.53 5.10
N ASP A 146 48.22 10.64 6.06
CA ASP A 146 49.20 10.99 7.08
C ASP A 146 50.56 11.18 6.38
N ASN A 147 51.03 12.42 6.33
CA ASN A 147 52.44 12.77 6.14
C ASN A 147 52.78 14.00 6.99
#